data_AF-A0A4P5WUM0-F1
#
_entry.id   AF-A0A4P5WUM0-F1
#
_cell.length_a   1.000
_cell.length_b   1.000
_cell.length_c   1.000
_cell.angle_alpha   90.00
_cell.angle_beta   90.00
_cell.angle_gamma   90.00
#
_symmetry.space_group_name_H-M   'P 1'
#
loop_
_entity.id
_entity.type
_entity.pdbx_description
1 polymer ?
#
loop_
_entity_poly.entity_id
_entity_poly.type
_entity_poly.pdbx_seq_one_letter_code
_entity_poly.pdbx_strand_id
1 'polypeptide(L)'
;MSTRKKQRLSCRVDGQTAVVQLDDMEIWDGADLALLRDVLNRLIQQDGFRSLGVDLTTVKYIPSGFFGMLFEWYEAGLEIALLRPQGNVRQMLWFRMFFAESGGDRYVLTDAEIRNNSPSEQIEYHRRAFMTAFESGDLLGDDDPDADIDSDADAEYAVSG
;
A
#
# COMPACT_ATOMS: atom_id res chain seq x y z
N MET A 1 33.90 5.75 20.70
CA MET A 1 33.50 4.83 19.61
C MET A 1 32.17 5.31 19.07
N SER A 2 32.15 5.83 17.84
CA SER A 2 30.93 6.36 17.22
C SER A 2 30.02 5.18 16.86
N THR A 3 28.89 5.07 17.55
CA THR A 3 27.82 4.14 17.17
C THR A 3 27.32 4.57 15.80
N ARG A 4 27.77 3.90 14.74
CA ARG A 4 27.16 4.04 13.42
C ARG A 4 25.70 3.69 13.59
N LYS A 5 24.82 4.71 13.62
CA LYS A 5 23.37 4.52 13.50
C LYS A 5 23.17 3.59 12.30
N LYS A 6 22.61 2.39 12.52
CA LYS A 6 22.13 1.53 11.43
C LYS A 6 21.29 2.43 10.53
N GLN A 7 21.67 2.55 9.26
CA GLN A 7 20.84 3.25 8.29
C GLN A 7 19.50 2.50 8.26
N ARG A 8 18.40 3.22 8.51
CA ARG A 8 17.03 2.68 8.51
C ARG A 8 16.53 2.34 7.09
N LEU A 9 17.42 2.42 6.10
CA LEU A 9 17.11 2.35 4.69
C LEU A 9 18.31 1.75 3.96
N SER A 10 18.01 0.83 3.05
CA SER A 10 18.98 0.24 2.14
C SER A 10 18.55 0.47 0.69
N CYS A 11 19.54 0.69 -0.17
CA CYS A 11 19.36 0.80 -1.62
C CYS A 11 20.18 -0.29 -2.29
N ARG A 12 19.61 -0.93 -3.31
CA ARG A 12 20.30 -1.88 -4.19
C ARG A 12 19.87 -1.67 -5.63
N VAL A 13 20.70 -2.06 -6.57
CA VAL A 13 20.35 -2.03 -8.00
C VAL A 13 20.04 -3.45 -8.45
N ASP A 14 18.88 -3.61 -9.10
CA ASP A 14 18.44 -4.87 -9.71
C ASP A 14 18.18 -4.61 -11.21
N GLY A 15 19.14 -4.99 -12.05
CA GLY A 15 19.13 -4.65 -13.47
C GLY A 15 19.20 -3.15 -13.72
N GLN A 16 18.11 -2.55 -14.22
CA GLN A 16 17.96 -1.10 -14.43
C GLN A 16 17.12 -0.42 -13.34
N THR A 17 16.60 -1.19 -12.39
CA THR A 17 15.74 -0.69 -11.32
C THR A 17 16.56 -0.38 -10.08
N ALA A 18 16.47 0.85 -9.56
CA ALA A 18 16.96 1.16 -8.21
C ALA A 18 15.89 0.77 -7.18
N VAL A 19 16.22 -0.19 -6.32
CA VAL A 19 15.31 -0.74 -5.30
C VAL A 19 15.66 -0.17 -3.93
N VAL A 20 14.67 0.41 -3.25
CA VAL A 20 14.77 0.96 -1.90
C VAL A 20 13.99 0.09 -0.92
N GLN A 21 14.54 -0.11 0.28
CA GLN A 21 13.91 -0.84 1.37
C GLN A 21 14.07 -0.05 2.67
N LEU A 22 13.01 0.04 3.49
CA LEU A 22 13.10 0.50 4.88
C LEU A 22 13.31 -0.72 5.77
N ASP A 23 14.51 -0.85 6.34
CA ASP A 23 14.91 -2.04 7.08
C ASP A 23 14.21 -2.10 8.45
N ASP A 24 13.79 -3.31 8.84
CA ASP A 24 13.17 -3.63 10.13
C ASP A 24 11.91 -2.78 10.47
N MET A 25 11.20 -2.26 9.45
CA MET A 25 9.98 -1.46 9.64
C MET A 25 8.74 -2.15 9.05
N GLU A 26 7.73 -2.36 9.89
CA GLU A 26 6.48 -3.04 9.51
C GLU A 26 5.30 -2.09 9.27
N ILE A 27 5.28 -0.93 9.94
CA ILE A 27 4.21 0.05 9.85
C ILE A 27 4.84 1.36 9.46
N TRP A 28 4.44 1.90 8.31
CA TRP A 28 4.97 3.17 7.81
C TRP A 28 4.08 4.33 8.20
N ASP A 29 4.70 5.46 8.53
CA ASP A 29 4.02 6.72 8.81
C ASP A 29 4.41 7.82 7.81
N GLY A 30 3.95 9.05 8.06
CA GLY A 30 4.27 10.20 7.20
C GLY A 30 5.76 10.56 7.17
N ALA A 31 6.51 10.29 8.25
CA ALA A 31 7.95 10.54 8.29
C ALA A 31 8.71 9.49 7.47
N ASP A 32 8.28 8.24 7.51
CA ASP A 32 8.84 7.17 6.68
C ASP A 32 8.60 7.44 5.19
N LEU A 33 7.40 7.91 4.82
CA LEU A 33 7.09 8.32 3.44
C LEU A 33 7.93 9.53 3.00
N ALA A 34 8.16 10.49 3.89
CA ALA A 34 9.03 11.63 3.59
C ALA A 34 10.48 11.19 3.35
N LEU A 35 11.00 10.29 4.18
CA LEU A 35 12.33 9.71 4.00
C LEU A 35 12.44 8.94 2.67
N LEU A 36 11.47 8.10 2.37
CA LEU A 36 11.44 7.33 1.13
C LEU A 36 11.42 8.26 -0.09
N ARG A 37 10.58 9.29 -0.05
CA ARG A 37 10.50 10.31 -1.11
C ARG A 37 11.81 11.02 -1.36
N ASP A 38 12.50 11.43 -0.29
CA ASP A 38 13.79 12.10 -0.41
C ASP A 38 14.83 11.19 -1.07
N VAL A 39 14.84 9.90 -0.74
CA VAL A 39 15.76 8.92 -1.33
C VAL A 39 15.42 8.64 -2.79
N LEU A 40 14.17 8.38 -3.11
CA LEU A 40 13.74 8.16 -4.50
C LEU A 40 14.05 9.37 -5.38
N ASN A 41 13.78 10.59 -4.89
CA ASN A 41 14.12 11.81 -5.63
C ASN A 41 15.62 11.94 -5.90
N ARG A 42 16.49 11.55 -4.96
CA ARG A 42 17.95 11.53 -5.20
C ARG A 42 18.31 10.52 -6.29
N LEU A 43 17.77 9.31 -6.23
CA LEU A 43 18.01 8.28 -7.26
C LEU A 43 17.58 8.75 -8.65
N ILE A 44 16.49 9.51 -8.76
CA ILE A 44 15.99 10.04 -10.04
C ILE A 44 16.85 11.19 -10.54
N GLN A 45 17.12 12.18 -9.69
CA GLN A 45 17.70 13.46 -10.10
C GLN A 45 19.23 13.44 -10.13
N GLN A 46 19.86 12.72 -9.21
CA GLN A 46 21.32 12.67 -9.09
C GLN A 46 21.88 11.48 -9.85
N ASP A 47 21.26 10.31 -9.68
CA ASP A 47 21.78 9.05 -10.26
C ASP A 47 21.13 8.70 -11.60
N GLY A 48 20.09 9.43 -12.00
CA GLY A 48 19.49 9.33 -13.34
C GLY A 48 18.60 8.10 -13.55
N PHE A 49 18.21 7.38 -12.50
CA PHE A 49 17.35 6.21 -12.64
C PHE A 49 15.99 6.59 -13.25
N ARG A 50 15.49 5.69 -14.11
CA ARG A 50 14.15 5.78 -14.72
C ARG A 50 13.22 4.64 -14.34
N SER A 51 13.77 3.67 -13.61
CA SER A 51 13.05 2.53 -13.05
C SER A 51 13.33 2.46 -11.56
N LEU A 52 12.28 2.50 -10.74
CA LEU A 52 12.35 2.52 -9.28
C LEU A 52 11.58 1.34 -8.71
N GLY A 53 12.12 0.76 -7.66
CA GLY A 53 11.52 -0.33 -6.91
C GLY A 53 11.41 0.01 -5.43
N VAL A 54 10.33 -0.42 -4.79
CA VAL A 54 10.21 -0.41 -3.33
C VAL A 54 10.03 -1.83 -2.85
N ASP A 55 10.91 -2.27 -1.96
CA ASP A 55 10.83 -3.57 -1.32
C ASP A 55 9.93 -3.50 -0.09
N LEU A 56 8.87 -4.31 -0.10
CA LEU A 56 7.83 -4.32 0.92
C LEU A 56 7.86 -5.61 1.77
N THR A 57 8.96 -6.37 1.74
CA THR A 57 9.08 -7.67 2.43
C THR A 57 8.68 -7.61 3.91
N THR A 58 9.06 -6.56 4.63
CA THR A 58 8.77 -6.40 6.06
C THR A 58 7.48 -5.65 6.34
N VAL A 59 6.85 -5.05 5.33
CA VAL A 59 5.85 -4.01 5.51
C VAL A 59 4.46 -4.63 5.56
N LYS A 60 3.78 -4.43 6.69
CA LYS A 60 2.40 -4.85 6.94
C LYS A 60 1.42 -3.71 6.65
N TYR A 61 1.72 -2.48 7.05
CA TYR A 61 0.78 -1.37 6.93
C TYR A 61 1.44 -0.14 6.31
N ILE A 62 0.76 0.43 5.31
CA ILE A 62 1.26 1.58 4.54
C ILE A 62 0.12 2.59 4.39
N PRO A 63 0.37 3.90 4.64
CA PRO A 63 -0.63 4.93 4.41
C PRO A 63 -0.99 5.02 2.92
N SER A 64 -2.24 5.32 2.61
CA SER A 64 -2.72 5.45 1.22
C SER A 64 -1.93 6.48 0.40
N GLY A 65 -1.40 7.53 1.04
CA GLY A 65 -0.53 8.54 0.43
C GLY A 65 0.75 7.97 -0.21
N PHE A 66 1.18 6.77 0.18
CA PHE A 66 2.28 6.05 -0.49
C PHE A 66 1.99 5.80 -1.97
N PHE A 67 0.78 5.35 -2.29
CA PHE A 67 0.40 5.03 -3.67
C PHE A 67 0.29 6.29 -4.51
N GLY A 68 -0.29 7.37 -3.95
CA GLY A 68 -0.34 8.67 -4.62
C GLY A 68 1.06 9.20 -4.96
N MET A 69 1.99 9.13 -4.00
CA MET A 69 3.38 9.51 -4.21
C MET A 69 4.07 8.70 -5.33
N LEU A 70 3.84 7.39 -5.38
CA LEU A 70 4.37 6.55 -6.47
C LEU A 70 3.74 6.89 -7.83
N PHE A 71 2.45 7.18 -7.83
CA PHE A 71 1.70 7.52 -9.03
C PHE A 71 2.19 8.82 -9.67
N GLU A 72 2.59 9.82 -8.86
CA GLU A 72 3.18 11.07 -9.38
C GLU A 72 4.44 10.81 -10.25
N TRP A 73 5.32 9.91 -9.83
CA TRP A 73 6.50 9.55 -10.64
C TRP A 73 6.14 8.70 -11.85
N TYR A 74 5.14 7.82 -11.74
CA TYR A 74 4.62 7.09 -12.88
C TYR A 74 4.06 8.03 -13.97
N GLU A 75 3.28 9.04 -13.58
CA GLU A 75 2.76 10.06 -14.51
C GLU A 75 3.89 10.90 -15.14
N ALA A 76 4.99 11.09 -14.41
CA ALA A 76 6.21 11.70 -14.93
C ALA A 76 7.01 10.79 -15.90
N GLY A 77 6.52 9.58 -16.17
CA GLY A 77 7.09 8.63 -17.12
C GLY A 77 8.14 7.69 -16.54
N LEU A 78 8.22 7.54 -15.21
CA LEU A 78 9.09 6.55 -14.58
C LEU A 78 8.41 5.19 -14.48
N GLU A 79 9.20 4.13 -14.58
CA GLU A 79 8.74 2.79 -14.26
C GLU A 79 8.78 2.59 -12.74
N ILE A 80 7.66 2.16 -12.16
CA ILE A 80 7.53 1.93 -10.72
C ILE A 80 7.20 0.47 -10.46
N ALA A 81 7.93 -0.15 -9.53
CA ALA A 81 7.69 -1.52 -9.11
C ALA A 81 7.63 -1.66 -7.58
N LEU A 82 6.81 -2.60 -7.12
CA LEU A 82 6.79 -3.10 -5.74
C LEU A 82 7.31 -4.53 -5.72
N LEU A 83 8.19 -4.83 -4.77
CA LEU A 83 8.80 -6.15 -4.62
C LEU A 83 8.33 -6.77 -3.30
N ARG A 84 7.92 -8.03 -3.37
CA ARG A 84 7.54 -8.86 -2.21
C ARG A 84 6.54 -8.17 -1.26
N PRO A 85 5.45 -7.56 -1.77
CA PRO A 85 4.39 -7.04 -0.91
C PRO A 85 3.77 -8.18 -0.10
N GLN A 86 3.47 -7.94 1.18
CA GLN A 86 2.73 -8.89 1.99
C GLN A 86 1.27 -8.99 1.56
N GLY A 87 0.58 -10.09 1.92
CA GLY A 87 -0.78 -10.36 1.47
C GLY A 87 -1.76 -9.23 1.78
N ASN A 88 -1.70 -8.67 2.99
CA ASN A 88 -2.52 -7.54 3.39
C ASN A 88 -2.27 -6.26 2.56
N VAL A 89 -1.03 -5.98 2.15
CA VAL A 89 -0.72 -4.87 1.24
C VAL A 89 -1.28 -5.14 -0.16
N ARG A 90 -1.18 -6.39 -0.66
CA ARG A 90 -1.76 -6.80 -1.96
C ARG A 90 -3.29 -6.65 -1.99
N GLN A 91 -3.95 -6.78 -0.84
CA GLN A 91 -5.40 -6.64 -0.73
C GLN A 91 -5.88 -5.18 -0.68
N MET A 92 -4.97 -4.21 -0.50
CA MET A 92 -5.34 -2.80 -0.51
C MET A 92 -5.93 -2.41 -1.86
N LEU A 93 -7.02 -1.62 -1.83
CA LEU A 93 -7.74 -1.19 -3.03
C LEU A 93 -6.78 -0.64 -4.09
N TRP A 94 -5.98 0.37 -3.73
CA TRP A 94 -4.98 0.99 -4.60
C TRP A 94 -4.00 -0.01 -5.22
N PHE A 95 -3.56 -1.01 -4.45
CA PHE A 95 -2.68 -2.04 -4.98
C PHE A 95 -3.39 -2.81 -6.12
N ARG A 96 -4.61 -3.27 -5.87
CA ARG A 96 -5.37 -4.09 -6.83
C ARG A 96 -5.74 -3.37 -8.11
N MET A 97 -5.89 -2.04 -8.09
CA MET A 97 -6.28 -1.29 -9.30
C MET A 97 -5.09 -0.88 -10.15
N PHE A 98 -3.94 -0.62 -9.51
CA PHE A 98 -2.81 0.02 -10.18
C PHE A 98 -1.57 -0.87 -10.31
N PHE A 99 -1.55 -2.07 -9.71
CA PHE A 99 -0.39 -2.95 -9.76
C PHE A 99 -0.73 -4.29 -10.40
N ALA A 100 -0.01 -4.60 -11.48
CA ALA A 100 -0.08 -5.89 -12.16
C ALA A 100 1.15 -6.74 -11.81
N GLU A 101 0.94 -8.04 -11.64
CA GLU A 101 2.05 -8.97 -11.39
C GLU A 101 2.92 -9.14 -12.64
N SER A 102 4.23 -8.94 -12.49
CA SER A 102 5.23 -9.11 -13.54
C SER A 102 6.12 -10.34 -13.32
N GLY A 103 5.83 -11.14 -12.27
CA GLY A 103 6.52 -12.39 -11.91
C GLY A 103 7.49 -12.25 -10.73
N GLY A 104 7.71 -13.34 -9.99
CA GLY A 104 8.68 -13.40 -8.90
C GLY A 104 8.38 -12.44 -7.74
N ASP A 105 7.10 -12.29 -7.37
CA ASP A 105 6.62 -11.31 -6.39
C ASP A 105 6.96 -9.84 -6.74
N ARG A 106 7.19 -9.55 -8.02
CA ARG A 106 7.34 -8.20 -8.55
C ARG A 106 6.03 -7.74 -9.17
N TYR A 107 5.62 -6.53 -8.78
CA TYR A 107 4.40 -5.89 -9.24
C TYR A 107 4.73 -4.54 -9.85
N VAL A 108 4.21 -4.24 -11.02
CA VAL A 108 4.52 -3.00 -11.76
C VAL A 108 3.30 -2.10 -11.76
N LEU A 109 3.53 -0.81 -11.50
CA LEU A 109 2.49 0.20 -11.55
C LEU A 109 2.05 0.39 -13.01
N THR A 110 0.76 0.24 -13.27
CA THR A 110 0.12 0.49 -14.56
C THR A 110 -1.32 0.95 -14.38
N ASP A 111 -1.76 1.88 -15.21
CA ASP A 111 -3.14 2.36 -15.26
C ASP A 111 -3.87 1.89 -16.53
N ALA A 112 -3.25 1.01 -17.35
CA ALA A 112 -3.74 0.66 -18.68
C ALA A 112 -5.19 0.13 -18.69
N GLU A 113 -5.58 -0.62 -17.65
CA GLU A 113 -6.92 -1.24 -17.53
C GLU A 113 -8.00 -0.27 -17.02
N ILE A 114 -7.60 0.87 -16.45
CA ILE A 114 -8.51 1.80 -15.76
C ILE A 114 -8.50 3.21 -16.35
N ARG A 115 -7.48 3.57 -17.13
CA ARG A 115 -7.30 4.90 -17.71
C ARG A 115 -8.47 5.36 -18.60
N ASN A 116 -9.17 4.41 -19.21
CA ASN A 116 -10.32 4.66 -20.07
C ASN A 116 -11.67 4.40 -19.39
N ASN A 117 -11.67 3.97 -18.13
CA ASN A 117 -12.90 3.73 -17.39
C ASN A 117 -13.52 5.07 -17.03
N SER A 118 -14.81 5.23 -17.33
CA SER A 118 -15.61 6.34 -16.82
C SER A 118 -15.61 6.34 -15.28
N PRO A 119 -15.85 7.50 -14.62
CA PRO A 119 -15.93 7.55 -13.16
C PRO A 119 -16.88 6.50 -12.55
N SER A 120 -17.98 6.19 -13.26
CA SER A 120 -18.94 5.14 -12.86
C SER A 120 -18.36 3.73 -12.96
N GLU A 121 -17.54 3.45 -13.97
CA GLU A 121 -16.84 2.17 -14.13
C GLU A 121 -15.68 2.03 -13.14
N GLN A 122 -15.03 3.13 -12.76
CA GLN A 122 -14.08 3.16 -11.66
C GLN A 122 -14.78 2.84 -10.33
N ILE A 123 -15.94 3.45 -10.05
CA ILE A 123 -16.74 3.15 -8.85
C ILE A 123 -17.24 1.69 -8.85
N GLU A 124 -17.69 1.17 -9.99
CA GLU A 124 -18.16 -0.21 -10.08
C GLU A 124 -17.01 -1.22 -9.98
N TYR A 125 -15.84 -0.90 -10.53
CA TYR A 125 -14.61 -1.66 -10.32
C TYR A 125 -14.21 -1.65 -8.84
N HIS A 126 -14.23 -0.48 -8.19
CA HIS A 126 -13.99 -0.34 -6.75
C HIS A 126 -14.96 -1.23 -5.96
N ARG A 127 -16.26 -1.15 -6.29
CA ARG A 127 -17.32 -1.91 -5.63
C ARG A 127 -17.11 -3.41 -5.82
N ARG A 128 -16.85 -3.88 -7.04
CA ARG A 128 -16.59 -5.30 -7.34
C ARG A 128 -15.34 -5.78 -6.64
N ALA A 129 -14.22 -5.04 -6.73
CA ALA A 129 -12.98 -5.42 -6.06
C ALA A 129 -13.21 -5.57 -4.55
N PHE A 130 -13.90 -4.61 -3.94
CA PHE A 130 -14.22 -4.63 -2.51
C PHE A 130 -15.17 -5.78 -2.13
N MET A 131 -16.25 -5.99 -2.88
CA MET A 131 -17.21 -7.08 -2.62
C MET A 131 -16.60 -8.47 -2.82
N THR A 132 -15.79 -8.68 -3.86
CA THR A 132 -15.13 -9.97 -4.09
C THR A 132 -14.16 -10.33 -2.96
N ALA A 133 -13.49 -9.35 -2.33
CA ALA A 133 -12.63 -9.60 -1.17
C ALA A 133 -13.41 -9.89 0.13
N PHE A 134 -14.64 -9.37 0.23
CA PHE A 134 -15.56 -9.66 1.33
C PHE A 134 -16.20 -11.05 1.18
N GLU A 135 -16.59 -11.40 -0.04
CA GLU A 135 -17.20 -12.71 -0.37
C GLU A 135 -16.19 -13.86 -0.38
N SER A 136 -14.90 -13.60 -0.66
CA SER A 136 -13.85 -14.63 -0.61
C SER A 136 -13.45 -15.04 0.82
N GLY A 137 -13.96 -14.36 1.85
CA GLY A 137 -13.60 -14.63 3.25
C GLY A 137 -12.19 -14.13 3.64
N ASP A 138 -11.46 -13.47 2.74
CA ASP A 138 -10.12 -12.93 2.99
C ASP A 138 -10.11 -11.75 3.98
N LEU A 139 -11.28 -11.21 4.34
CA LEU A 139 -11.46 -10.12 5.31
C LEU A 139 -11.82 -10.60 6.73
N LEU A 140 -12.11 -11.89 6.93
CA LEU A 140 -12.30 -12.44 8.27
C LEU A 140 -10.96 -12.94 8.81
N GLY A 141 -10.13 -11.98 9.26
CA GLY A 141 -9.31 -12.28 10.43
C GLY A 141 -10.26 -12.55 11.60
N ASP A 142 -9.90 -13.51 12.45
CA ASP A 142 -10.65 -14.12 13.57
C ASP A 142 -11.20 -13.17 14.67
N ASP A 143 -11.45 -11.89 14.38
CA ASP A 143 -12.14 -10.98 15.29
C ASP A 143 -13.64 -10.97 14.97
N ASP A 144 -14.36 -11.88 15.62
CA ASP A 144 -15.81 -11.87 15.76
C ASP A 144 -16.24 -10.60 16.53
N PRO A 145 -16.85 -9.59 15.89
CA PRO A 145 -17.25 -8.36 16.58
C PRO A 145 -18.57 -8.53 17.35
N ASP A 146 -19.20 -9.71 17.33
CA ASP A 146 -20.52 -9.95 17.93
C ASP A 146 -20.46 -10.69 19.29
N ALA A 147 -19.29 -10.81 19.91
CA ALA A 147 -19.16 -11.56 21.18
C ALA A 147 -19.67 -10.84 22.45
N ASP A 148 -19.89 -9.52 22.45
CA ASP A 148 -20.25 -8.78 23.68
C ASP A 148 -21.40 -7.77 23.49
N ILE A 149 -22.52 -8.18 22.89
CA ILE A 149 -23.80 -7.47 23.11
C ILE A 149 -24.47 -8.11 24.32
N ASP A 150 -24.00 -7.70 25.49
CA ASP A 150 -24.62 -8.03 26.77
C ASP A 150 -26.05 -7.47 26.79
N SER A 151 -26.99 -8.40 26.98
CA SER A 151 -28.42 -8.14 27.04
C SER A 151 -28.82 -7.54 28.39
N ASP A 152 -28.69 -6.22 28.54
CA ASP A 152 -29.37 -5.50 29.62
C ASP A 152 -30.57 -4.74 29.05
N ALA A 153 -31.65 -5.50 28.86
CA ALA A 153 -33.00 -4.97 28.84
C ALA A 153 -33.42 -4.70 30.29
N ASP A 154 -33.58 -3.43 30.66
CA ASP A 154 -34.71 -2.93 31.47
C ASP A 154 -34.45 -1.47 31.89
N ALA A 155 -35.03 -0.53 31.14
CA ALA A 155 -35.28 0.81 31.64
C ALA A 155 -36.71 1.22 31.24
N GLU A 156 -37.64 0.97 32.16
CA GLU A 156 -39.02 1.43 32.12
C GLU A 156 -39.08 2.96 31.90
N TYR A 157 -39.80 3.37 30.86
CA TYR A 157 -40.26 4.73 30.69
C TYR A 157 -41.39 5.04 31.69
N ALA A 158 -41.07 5.70 32.79
CA ALA A 158 -42.07 6.38 33.60
C ALA A 158 -42.42 7.73 32.96
N VAL A 159 -43.54 7.76 32.23
CA VAL A 159 -44.28 8.99 31.92
C VAL A 159 -44.93 9.47 33.22
N SER A 160 -44.76 10.74 33.56
CA SER A 160 -45.64 11.45 34.50
C SER A 160 -45.90 12.86 33.96
N GLY A 161 -47.18 13.23 33.98
CA GLY A 161 -47.74 14.41 33.32
C GLY A 161 -47.76 15.66 34.16
#